data_AF-A0A6P8MT92-F1
#
_entry.id   AF-A0A6P8MT92-F1
#
_cell.length_a   1.000
_cell.length_b   1.000
_cell.length_c   1.000
_cell.angle_alpha   90.00
_cell.angle_beta   90.00
_cell.angle_gamma   90.00
#
_symmetry.space_group_name_H-M   'P 1'
#
loop_
_entity.id
_entity.type
_entity.pdbx_description
1 polymer ?
#
loop_
_entity_poly.entity_id
_entity_poly.type
_entity_poly.pdbx_seq_one_letter_code
_entity_poly.pdbx_strand_id
1 'polypeptide(L)'
;TNLRYLLLRFRLSLAIPVNREGYSRCSMYDVNYTEILLNGSHVPDPSWPTKDCQQGWEFNYTTVPYASVASELGWVCQYDALPTIAQSIFFIGAIFGGLIFGWVADQYGRIPALLGANLMGFLAGVATAFTGSFWQFTLCRFFVEFAFDNCFTMMYILVLEYVGPKWRTFVANMSIAIFFTFATCILPWIAYYLADWRMTCIVTSVPLVLAVGTPWLIPESARWLVSQGQIDRAIKILGKFERINGTKVPDDTYRRFRETCARICKEEEADKTYSVLDLFRTPRLRNITILFIVIWMAISLVFDGHVRNVDNLVLDVFVTFTIAAATELPADTFLTLVLDRWGRRWLACGSLVISGIFGIWASAVSNSSYISFLYIHPSILLINLLNNLSR
;
A
#
# COMPACT_ATOMS: atom_id res chain seq x y z
N THR A 1 26.51 20.13 -20.04
CA THR A 1 26.37 21.53 -19.59
C THR A 1 26.52 22.56 -20.73
N ASN A 2 27.36 22.31 -21.74
CA ASN A 2 27.61 23.27 -22.85
C ASN A 2 26.48 23.39 -23.90
N LEU A 3 25.57 22.41 -23.98
CA LEU A 3 24.49 22.40 -24.97
C LEU A 3 23.18 23.06 -24.47
N ARG A 4 23.10 23.55 -23.22
CA ARG A 4 21.84 24.04 -22.62
C ARG A 4 21.21 25.23 -23.37
N TYR A 5 22.00 26.01 -24.11
CA TYR A 5 21.54 27.17 -24.86
C TYR A 5 20.87 26.81 -26.20
N LEU A 6 20.99 25.56 -26.66
CA LEU A 6 20.35 25.09 -27.89
C LEU A 6 18.91 24.62 -27.63
N LEU A 7 18.04 24.76 -28.63
CA LEU A 7 16.70 24.16 -28.61
C LEU A 7 16.80 22.63 -28.43
N LEU A 8 15.85 22.06 -27.69
CA LEU A 8 15.83 20.63 -27.32
C LEU A 8 16.04 19.70 -28.51
N ARG A 9 15.40 19.99 -29.66
CA ARG A 9 15.53 19.17 -30.87
C ARG A 9 16.98 19.09 -31.37
N PHE A 10 17.71 20.19 -31.37
CA PHE A 10 19.12 20.22 -31.78
C PHE A 10 20.03 19.55 -30.76
N ARG A 11 19.72 19.67 -29.46
CA ARG A 11 20.48 18.97 -28.41
C ARG A 11 20.37 17.46 -28.55
N LEU A 12 19.16 16.96 -28.75
CA LEU A 12 18.90 15.53 -28.94
C LEU A 12 19.56 15.03 -30.22
N SER A 13 19.40 15.74 -31.34
CA SER A 13 19.99 15.31 -32.62
C SER A 13 21.51 15.28 -32.61
N LEU A 14 22.15 16.24 -31.93
CA LEU A 14 23.62 16.36 -31.93
C LEU A 14 24.29 15.43 -30.91
N ALA A 15 23.66 15.18 -29.77
CA ALA A 15 24.29 14.45 -28.66
C ALA A 15 23.91 12.97 -28.59
N ILE A 16 22.78 12.57 -29.17
CA ILE A 16 22.22 11.23 -28.97
C ILE A 16 22.22 10.44 -30.29
N PRO A 17 22.80 9.24 -30.34
CA PRO A 17 22.76 8.39 -31.52
C PRO A 17 21.34 7.89 -31.80
N VAL A 18 21.00 7.73 -33.08
CA VAL A 18 19.70 7.24 -33.53
C VAL A 18 19.78 5.74 -33.85
N ASN A 19 18.97 4.95 -33.16
CA ASN A 19 18.75 3.52 -33.40
C ASN A 19 17.50 3.30 -34.27
N ARG A 20 17.22 2.03 -34.64
CA ARG A 20 16.03 1.64 -35.43
C ARG A 20 14.69 2.02 -34.78
N GLU A 21 14.67 2.23 -33.47
CA GLU A 21 13.49 2.61 -32.67
C GLU A 21 13.45 4.11 -32.30
N GLY A 22 14.38 4.92 -32.85
CA GLY A 22 14.54 6.34 -32.51
C GLY A 22 15.81 6.61 -31.69
N TYR A 23 15.86 7.72 -30.95
CA TYR A 23 17.02 8.11 -30.15
C TYR A 23 17.38 7.05 -29.08
N SER A 24 18.68 6.75 -28.94
CA SER A 24 19.18 5.91 -27.86
C SER A 24 18.87 6.52 -26.49
N ARG A 25 18.47 5.69 -25.53
CA ARG A 25 18.06 6.15 -24.20
C ARG A 25 19.22 6.29 -23.20
N CYS A 26 20.32 5.57 -23.41
CA CYS A 26 21.41 5.44 -22.42
C CYS A 26 22.81 5.77 -22.96
N SER A 27 22.93 6.01 -24.27
CA SER A 27 24.22 6.30 -24.91
C SER A 27 24.23 7.70 -25.51
N MET A 28 25.39 8.33 -25.53
CA MET A 28 25.64 9.63 -26.15
C MET A 28 26.91 9.58 -27.01
N TYR A 29 27.06 10.53 -27.93
CA TYR A 29 28.30 10.68 -28.69
C TYR A 29 29.44 11.19 -27.78
N ASP A 30 30.63 10.59 -27.92
CA ASP A 30 31.84 10.97 -27.22
C ASP A 30 32.65 11.99 -28.02
N VAL A 31 32.16 13.22 -28.03
CA VAL A 31 32.75 14.32 -28.79
C VAL A 31 32.90 15.57 -27.95
N ASN A 32 33.88 16.42 -28.28
CA ASN A 32 34.04 17.71 -27.65
C ASN A 32 32.98 18.69 -28.19
N TYR A 33 31.83 18.74 -27.51
CA TYR A 33 30.72 19.61 -27.89
C TYR A 33 31.10 21.09 -27.95
N THR A 34 32.13 21.54 -27.21
CA THR A 34 32.57 22.94 -27.23
C THR A 34 33.17 23.31 -28.58
N GLU A 35 33.99 22.43 -29.16
CA GLU A 35 34.63 22.63 -30.46
C GLU A 35 33.60 22.54 -31.61
N ILE A 36 32.65 21.61 -31.51
CA ILE A 36 31.58 21.45 -32.49
C ILE A 36 30.73 22.73 -32.59
N LEU A 37 30.39 23.33 -31.43
CA LEU A 37 29.62 24.57 -31.37
C LEU A 37 30.42 25.77 -31.90
N LEU A 38 31.73 25.83 -31.63
CA LEU A 38 32.61 26.89 -32.14
C LEU A 38 32.80 26.82 -33.66
N ASN A 39 32.82 25.61 -34.22
CA ASN A 39 32.89 25.39 -35.67
C ASN A 39 31.56 25.61 -36.40
N GLY A 40 30.48 25.97 -35.69
CA GLY A 40 29.15 26.22 -36.27
C GLY A 40 28.49 24.96 -36.86
N SER A 41 28.99 23.77 -36.55
CA SER A 41 28.42 22.52 -37.04
C SER A 41 27.28 22.07 -36.12
N HIS A 42 26.07 22.04 -36.65
CA HIS A 42 24.89 21.52 -35.95
C HIS A 42 24.39 20.19 -36.53
N VAL A 43 25.21 19.56 -37.39
CA VAL A 43 24.87 18.31 -38.06
C VAL A 43 25.53 17.15 -37.31
N PRO A 44 24.77 16.12 -36.91
CA PRO A 44 25.33 14.94 -36.27
C PRO A 44 26.07 14.06 -37.28
N ASP A 45 27.21 13.51 -36.86
CA ASP A 45 27.95 12.51 -37.63
C ASP A 45 27.69 11.11 -37.04
N PRO A 46 27.06 10.19 -37.80
CA PRO A 46 26.80 8.83 -37.34
C PRO A 46 28.07 8.01 -37.06
N SER A 47 29.24 8.44 -37.56
CA SER A 47 30.52 7.75 -37.37
C SER A 47 31.21 8.05 -36.04
N TRP A 48 30.68 9.01 -35.26
CA TRP A 48 31.26 9.37 -33.97
C TRP A 48 31.23 8.21 -32.96
N PRO A 49 32.30 8.07 -32.15
CA PRO A 49 32.32 7.09 -31.08
C PRO A 49 31.21 7.39 -30.06
N THR A 50 30.69 6.35 -29.42
CA THR A 50 29.64 6.44 -28.41
C THR A 50 30.16 6.05 -27.04
N LYS A 51 29.59 6.65 -26.00
CA LYS A 51 29.84 6.31 -24.59
C LYS A 51 28.54 6.34 -23.79
N ASP A 52 28.58 5.81 -22.57
CA ASP A 52 27.46 5.91 -21.64
C ASP A 52 27.16 7.37 -21.27
N CYS A 53 25.87 7.69 -21.11
CA CYS A 53 25.43 9.02 -20.69
C CYS A 53 25.93 9.33 -19.27
N GLN A 54 26.85 10.29 -19.15
CA GLN A 54 27.42 10.70 -17.85
C GLN A 54 26.87 12.02 -17.32
N GLN A 55 26.32 12.89 -18.18
CA GLN A 55 25.96 14.27 -17.80
C GLN A 55 24.63 14.73 -18.39
N GLY A 56 23.57 14.60 -17.58
CA GLY A 56 22.26 15.17 -17.84
C GLY A 56 21.31 14.21 -18.55
N TRP A 57 20.05 14.28 -18.14
CA TRP A 57 18.95 13.49 -18.68
C TRP A 57 17.83 14.43 -19.12
N GLU A 58 17.21 14.12 -20.24
CA GLU A 58 16.01 14.81 -20.71
C GLU A 58 14.85 13.81 -20.62
N PHE A 59 13.82 14.15 -19.86
CA PHE A 59 12.69 13.27 -19.60
C PHE A 59 11.46 13.71 -20.39
N ASN A 60 10.65 12.75 -20.80
CA ASN A 60 9.39 13.01 -21.45
C ASN A 60 8.27 13.17 -20.40
N TYR A 61 7.68 14.37 -20.33
CA TYR A 61 6.60 14.71 -19.40
C TYR A 61 5.20 14.70 -20.06
N THR A 62 5.04 14.02 -21.21
CA THR A 62 3.75 13.98 -21.91
C THR A 62 2.73 13.12 -21.16
N THR A 63 3.15 12.02 -20.53
CA THR A 63 2.26 11.10 -19.79
C THR A 63 2.17 11.45 -18.30
N VAL A 64 3.30 11.83 -17.68
CA VAL A 64 3.35 12.33 -16.31
C VAL A 64 3.89 13.75 -16.35
N PRO A 65 3.08 14.78 -16.05
CA PRO A 65 3.43 16.19 -16.33
C PRO A 65 4.43 16.80 -15.33
N TYR A 66 5.11 15.98 -14.52
CA TYR A 66 6.03 16.44 -13.47
C TYR A 66 7.21 15.49 -13.26
N ALA A 67 8.27 16.00 -12.63
CA ALA A 67 9.44 15.21 -12.25
C ALA A 67 9.08 14.22 -11.13
N SER A 68 9.43 12.96 -11.30
CA SER A 68 9.38 11.95 -10.24
C SER A 68 10.72 11.93 -9.50
N VAL A 69 10.76 11.27 -8.34
CA VAL A 69 12.02 11.05 -7.61
C VAL A 69 13.09 10.39 -8.49
N ALA A 70 12.68 9.46 -9.36
CA ALA A 70 13.58 8.76 -10.26
C ALA A 70 14.13 9.68 -11.36
N SER A 71 13.30 10.57 -11.92
CA SER A 71 13.79 11.51 -12.94
C SER A 71 14.59 12.66 -12.33
N GLU A 72 14.23 13.13 -11.14
CA GLU A 72 14.97 14.19 -10.44
C GLU A 72 16.36 13.74 -10.00
N LEU A 73 16.48 12.53 -9.45
CA LEU A 73 17.76 11.97 -8.98
C LEU A 73 18.51 11.15 -10.04
N GLY A 74 17.98 11.05 -11.26
CA GLY A 74 18.63 10.38 -12.39
C GLY A 74 18.76 8.85 -12.25
N TRP A 75 17.76 8.19 -11.67
CA TRP A 75 17.70 6.72 -11.49
C TRP A 75 17.33 6.02 -12.80
N VAL A 76 18.20 6.11 -13.79
CA VAL A 76 18.03 5.54 -15.13
C VAL A 76 19.29 4.83 -15.60
N CYS A 77 19.14 3.98 -16.62
CA CYS A 77 20.25 3.23 -17.25
C CYS A 77 21.04 2.41 -16.22
N GLN A 78 22.28 2.78 -15.88
CA GLN A 78 23.09 2.05 -14.89
C GLN A 78 22.45 2.04 -13.49
N TYR A 79 21.53 2.96 -13.21
CA TYR A 79 20.82 3.12 -11.93
C TYR A 79 19.32 2.80 -12.02
N ASP A 80 18.88 2.11 -13.07
CA ASP A 80 17.47 1.73 -13.29
C ASP A 80 16.91 0.77 -12.23
N ALA A 81 17.78 0.05 -11.53
CA ALA A 81 17.41 -0.84 -10.43
C ALA A 81 17.08 -0.11 -9.11
N LEU A 82 17.51 1.16 -8.95
CA LEU A 82 17.32 1.90 -7.70
C LEU A 82 15.85 2.08 -7.27
N PRO A 83 14.89 2.43 -8.15
CA PRO A 83 13.47 2.50 -7.79
C PRO A 83 12.96 1.16 -7.22
N THR A 84 13.32 0.04 -7.85
CA THR A 84 12.93 -1.32 -7.43
C THR A 84 13.55 -1.71 -6.09
N ILE A 85 14.81 -1.34 -5.86
CA ILE A 85 15.50 -1.56 -4.58
C ILE A 85 14.84 -0.71 -3.47
N ALA A 86 14.54 0.56 -3.75
CA ALA A 86 13.86 1.43 -2.79
C ALA A 86 12.48 0.86 -2.41
N GLN A 87 11.74 0.32 -3.38
CA GLN A 87 10.46 -0.33 -3.13
C GLN A 87 10.60 -1.64 -2.35
N SER A 88 11.66 -2.41 -2.57
CA SER A 88 11.92 -3.61 -1.78
C SER A 88 12.20 -3.26 -0.32
N ILE A 89 13.00 -2.21 -0.07
CA ILE A 89 13.28 -1.73 1.29
C ILE A 89 12.02 -1.17 1.96
N PHE A 90 11.14 -0.51 1.19
CA PHE A 90 9.82 -0.08 1.65
C PHE A 90 9.03 -1.27 2.23
N PHE A 91 8.90 -2.39 1.51
CA PHE A 91 8.20 -3.58 2.02
C PHE A 91 8.89 -4.28 3.20
N ILE A 92 10.22 -4.20 3.31
CA ILE A 92 10.92 -4.66 4.52
C ILE A 92 10.44 -3.86 5.73
N GLY A 93 10.14 -2.57 5.55
CA GLY A 93 9.50 -1.71 6.56
C GLY A 93 8.19 -2.31 7.09
N ALA A 94 7.30 -2.77 6.20
CA ALA A 94 6.02 -3.40 6.58
C ALA A 94 6.22 -4.58 7.54
N ILE A 95 7.21 -5.44 7.27
CA ILE A 95 7.51 -6.64 8.07
C ILE A 95 7.86 -6.26 9.51
N PHE A 96 8.83 -5.34 9.68
CA PHE A 96 9.24 -4.91 11.01
C PHE A 96 8.16 -4.10 11.71
N GLY A 97 7.44 -3.27 10.96
CA GLY A 97 6.31 -2.50 11.43
C GLY A 97 5.23 -3.38 12.04
N GLY A 98 4.76 -4.38 11.28
CA GLY A 98 3.73 -5.32 11.72
C GLY A 98 4.10 -6.10 12.99
N LEU A 99 5.36 -6.55 13.11
CA LEU A 99 5.84 -7.24 14.31
C LEU A 99 5.89 -6.32 15.53
N ILE A 100 6.41 -5.10 15.37
CA ILE A 100 6.60 -4.16 16.48
C ILE A 100 5.26 -3.55 16.91
N PHE A 101 4.47 -3.01 15.97
CA PHE A 101 3.17 -2.43 16.31
C PHE A 101 2.13 -3.48 16.71
N GLY A 102 2.23 -4.70 16.19
CA GLY A 102 1.43 -5.83 16.68
C GLY A 102 1.74 -6.12 18.16
N TRP A 103 3.03 -6.21 18.52
CA TRP A 103 3.42 -6.37 19.92
C TRP A 103 3.00 -5.18 20.79
N VAL A 104 3.16 -3.94 20.31
CA VAL A 104 2.71 -2.74 21.04
C VAL A 104 1.19 -2.77 21.25
N ALA A 105 0.41 -3.21 20.26
CA ALA A 105 -1.05 -3.26 20.34
C ALA A 105 -1.57 -4.27 21.35
N ASP A 106 -0.86 -5.40 21.49
CA ASP A 106 -1.18 -6.44 22.46
C ASP A 106 -0.77 -6.04 23.89
N GLN A 107 0.36 -5.34 24.05
CA GLN A 107 0.87 -4.94 25.37
C GLN A 107 0.27 -3.64 25.89
N TYR A 108 0.14 -2.61 25.06
CA TYR A 108 -0.25 -1.26 25.45
C TYR A 108 -1.66 -0.85 25.00
N GLY A 109 -2.28 -1.63 24.10
CA GLY A 109 -3.62 -1.37 23.59
C GLY A 109 -3.60 -0.85 22.15
N ARG A 110 -4.79 -0.83 21.53
CA ARG A 110 -4.93 -0.55 20.09
C ARG A 110 -4.77 0.93 19.81
N ILE A 111 -5.24 1.81 20.69
CA ILE A 111 -5.16 3.26 20.50
C ILE A 111 -3.73 3.78 20.60
N PRO A 112 -2.91 3.41 21.61
CA PRO A 112 -1.50 3.82 21.66
C PRO A 112 -0.69 3.33 20.45
N ALA A 113 -0.93 2.09 20.01
CA ALA A 113 -0.29 1.55 18.81
C ALA A 113 -0.68 2.35 17.55
N LEU A 114 -1.99 2.64 17.39
CA LEU A 114 -2.51 3.46 16.30
C LEU A 114 -1.88 4.86 16.29
N LEU A 115 -1.79 5.52 17.45
CA LEU A 115 -1.17 6.83 17.59
C LEU A 115 0.31 6.81 17.21
N GLY A 116 1.06 5.84 17.75
CA GLY A 116 2.49 5.69 17.47
C GLY A 116 2.75 5.46 15.98
N ALA A 117 1.95 4.61 15.34
CA ALA A 117 2.06 4.33 13.91
C ALA A 117 1.76 5.59 13.09
N ASN A 118 0.63 6.25 13.31
CA ASN A 118 0.26 7.45 12.55
C ASN A 118 1.26 8.60 12.71
N LEU A 119 1.75 8.86 13.93
CA LEU A 119 2.74 9.90 14.18
C LEU A 119 4.07 9.59 13.49
N MET A 120 4.52 8.33 13.53
CA MET A 120 5.73 7.90 12.83
C MET A 120 5.56 8.04 11.31
N GLY A 121 4.42 7.60 10.76
CA GLY A 121 4.10 7.72 9.34
C GLY A 121 4.03 9.18 8.89
N PHE A 122 3.43 10.06 9.69
CA PHE A 122 3.39 11.51 9.43
C PHE A 122 4.80 12.11 9.37
N LEU A 123 5.62 11.88 10.40
CA LEU A 123 6.97 12.44 10.46
C LEU A 123 7.85 11.92 9.32
N ALA A 124 7.80 10.61 9.05
CA ALA A 124 8.57 9.98 7.98
C ALA A 124 8.10 10.43 6.59
N GLY A 125 6.79 10.58 6.39
CA GLY A 125 6.21 11.01 5.12
C GLY A 125 6.54 12.47 4.80
N VAL A 126 6.45 13.36 5.79
CA VAL A 126 6.91 14.75 5.65
C VAL A 126 8.43 14.82 5.44
N ALA A 127 9.21 14.04 6.19
CA ALA A 127 10.66 13.98 6.02
C ALA A 127 11.07 13.52 4.61
N THR A 128 10.29 12.63 3.98
CA THR A 128 10.53 12.15 2.61
C THR A 128 10.60 13.29 1.59
N ALA A 129 9.81 14.35 1.78
CA ALA A 129 9.79 15.50 0.89
C ALA A 129 11.12 16.29 0.89
N PHE A 130 11.87 16.23 1.99
CA PHE A 130 13.15 16.94 2.14
C PHE A 130 14.37 16.10 1.75
N THR A 131 14.16 14.89 1.23
CA THR A 131 15.26 13.99 0.85
C THR A 131 15.91 14.42 -0.46
N GLY A 132 17.25 14.36 -0.50
CA GLY A 132 18.05 14.68 -1.69
C GLY A 132 18.99 13.56 -2.13
N SER A 133 18.96 12.42 -1.44
CA SER A 133 19.80 11.26 -1.74
C SER A 133 18.99 9.97 -1.66
N PHE A 134 19.46 8.94 -2.38
CA PHE A 134 18.83 7.62 -2.41
C PHE A 134 18.65 7.02 -1.00
N TRP A 135 19.68 7.08 -0.16
CA TRP A 135 19.62 6.50 1.18
C TRP A 135 18.66 7.23 2.12
N GLN A 136 18.62 8.57 2.06
CA GLN A 136 17.66 9.35 2.85
C GLN A 136 16.23 9.06 2.41
N PHE A 137 15.96 9.07 1.09
CA PHE A 137 14.64 8.76 0.55
C PHE A 137 14.17 7.38 0.99
N THR A 138 15.03 6.37 0.81
CA THR A 138 14.71 4.98 1.11
C THR A 138 14.53 4.74 2.61
N LEU A 139 15.32 5.39 3.47
CA LEU A 139 15.15 5.30 4.92
C LEU A 139 13.84 5.94 5.39
N CYS A 140 13.48 7.12 4.87
CA CYS A 140 12.18 7.74 5.17
C CYS A 140 11.03 6.85 4.70
N ARG A 141 11.11 6.32 3.47
CA ARG A 141 10.12 5.40 2.91
C ARG A 141 9.99 4.10 3.71
N PHE A 142 11.08 3.54 4.21
CA PHE A 142 11.06 2.42 5.15
C PHE A 142 10.20 2.72 6.37
N PHE A 143 10.38 3.88 7.01
CA PHE A 143 9.60 4.25 8.20
C PHE A 143 8.15 4.63 7.88
N VAL A 144 7.86 5.14 6.68
CA VAL A 144 6.48 5.33 6.22
C VAL A 144 5.76 3.98 6.20
N GLU A 145 6.33 2.96 5.56
CA GLU A 145 5.68 1.66 5.46
C GLU A 145 5.65 0.89 6.78
N PHE A 146 6.70 1.04 7.59
CA PHE A 146 6.72 0.54 8.96
C PHE A 146 5.47 0.98 9.75
N ALA A 147 4.96 2.19 9.49
CA ALA A 147 3.78 2.73 10.13
C ALA A 147 2.46 2.46 9.38
N PHE A 148 2.48 2.50 8.05
CA PHE A 148 1.28 2.60 7.21
C PHE A 148 0.31 1.42 7.36
N ASP A 149 0.78 0.18 7.23
CA ASP A 149 -0.11 -0.99 7.39
C ASP A 149 -0.73 -1.10 8.79
N ASN A 150 -0.01 -0.61 9.79
CA ASN A 150 -0.42 -0.64 11.19
C ASN A 150 -1.46 0.43 11.51
N CYS A 151 -1.48 1.56 10.79
CA CYS A 151 -2.50 2.58 11.02
C CYS A 151 -3.90 2.07 10.65
N PHE A 152 -4.01 1.31 9.56
CA PHE A 152 -5.26 0.69 9.13
C PHE A 152 -5.62 -0.49 10.03
N THR A 153 -4.68 -1.42 10.25
CA THR A 153 -4.95 -2.68 10.95
C THR A 153 -5.46 -2.47 12.38
N MET A 154 -4.90 -1.51 13.12
CA MET A 154 -5.31 -1.25 14.50
C MET A 154 -6.74 -0.71 14.61
N MET A 155 -7.09 0.24 13.73
CA MET A 155 -8.44 0.79 13.70
C MET A 155 -9.46 -0.26 13.24
N TYR A 156 -9.10 -1.07 12.24
CA TYR A 156 -9.94 -2.17 11.76
C TYR A 156 -10.25 -3.18 12.87
N ILE A 157 -9.22 -3.65 13.59
CA ILE A 157 -9.41 -4.57 14.73
C ILE A 157 -10.32 -3.94 15.79
N LEU A 158 -10.06 -2.69 16.18
CA LEU A 158 -10.83 -1.99 17.21
C LEU A 158 -12.32 -1.92 16.86
N VAL A 159 -12.65 -1.59 15.61
CA VAL A 159 -14.05 -1.57 15.12
C VAL A 159 -14.67 -2.96 15.22
N LEU A 160 -13.98 -4.01 14.74
CA LEU A 160 -14.51 -5.37 14.74
C LEU A 160 -14.65 -5.99 16.14
N GLU A 161 -13.98 -5.46 17.15
CA GLU A 161 -14.14 -5.89 18.53
C GLU A 161 -15.46 -5.40 19.14
N TYR A 162 -15.97 -4.25 18.69
CA TYR A 162 -17.25 -3.66 19.13
C TYR A 162 -18.45 -4.05 18.27
N VAL A 163 -18.23 -4.52 17.05
CA VAL A 163 -19.31 -4.98 16.17
C VAL A 163 -19.71 -6.41 16.52
N GLY A 164 -21.01 -6.63 16.72
CA GLY A 164 -21.58 -7.95 16.98
C GLY A 164 -21.44 -8.90 15.77
N PRO A 165 -21.42 -10.24 15.97
CA PRO A 165 -21.16 -11.22 14.90
C PRO A 165 -22.04 -11.06 13.66
N LYS A 166 -23.32 -10.69 13.83
CA LYS A 166 -24.29 -10.50 12.75
C LYS A 166 -23.91 -9.39 11.76
N TRP A 167 -23.29 -8.31 12.22
CA TRP A 167 -22.94 -7.15 11.41
C TRP A 167 -21.45 -7.09 11.06
N ARG A 168 -20.67 -8.04 11.59
CA ARG A 168 -19.22 -8.03 11.48
C ARG A 168 -18.75 -8.07 10.03
N THR A 169 -19.30 -8.95 9.21
CA THR A 169 -18.97 -9.04 7.77
C THR A 169 -19.28 -7.74 7.04
N PHE A 170 -20.46 -7.17 7.28
CA PHE A 170 -20.89 -5.93 6.64
C PHE A 170 -19.99 -4.75 7.01
N VAL A 171 -19.74 -4.53 8.29
CA VAL A 171 -18.93 -3.38 8.75
C VAL A 171 -17.47 -3.53 8.32
N ALA A 172 -16.92 -4.75 8.38
CA ALA A 172 -15.56 -5.05 7.93
C ALA A 172 -15.35 -4.63 6.46
N ASN A 173 -16.18 -5.16 5.57
CA ASN A 173 -15.98 -5.00 4.14
C ASN A 173 -16.44 -3.63 3.63
N MET A 174 -17.61 -3.13 4.06
CA MET A 174 -18.16 -1.87 3.54
C MET A 174 -17.36 -0.64 3.97
N SER A 175 -16.73 -0.68 5.15
CA SER A 175 -15.87 0.42 5.58
C SER A 175 -14.65 0.55 4.64
N ILE A 176 -14.01 -0.58 4.31
CA ILE A 176 -12.91 -0.63 3.34
C ILE A 176 -13.43 -0.19 1.97
N ALA A 177 -14.51 -0.81 1.48
CA ALA A 177 -15.09 -0.52 0.17
C ALA A 177 -15.31 0.97 -0.07
N ILE A 178 -15.84 1.70 0.92
CA ILE A 178 -16.15 3.11 0.75
C ILE A 178 -14.89 3.96 0.91
N PHE A 179 -14.18 3.84 2.03
CA PHE A 179 -13.08 4.75 2.35
C PHE A 179 -11.82 4.48 1.53
N PHE A 180 -11.46 3.20 1.33
CA PHE A 180 -10.30 2.83 0.53
C PHE A 180 -10.52 3.19 -0.93
N THR A 181 -11.64 2.78 -1.54
CA THR A 181 -11.96 3.13 -2.94
C THR A 181 -12.00 4.63 -3.16
N PHE A 182 -12.64 5.38 -2.26
CA PHE A 182 -12.71 6.82 -2.39
C PHE A 182 -11.31 7.47 -2.34
N ALA A 183 -10.48 7.06 -1.38
CA ALA A 183 -9.13 7.58 -1.23
C ALA A 183 -8.23 7.22 -2.42
N THR A 184 -8.26 5.97 -2.89
CA THR A 184 -7.43 5.51 -4.02
C THR A 184 -7.90 6.07 -5.35
N CYS A 185 -9.20 6.27 -5.57
CA CYS A 185 -9.71 6.95 -6.75
C CYS A 185 -9.29 8.42 -6.83
N ILE A 186 -9.19 9.12 -5.69
CA ILE A 186 -8.84 10.55 -5.65
C ILE A 186 -7.33 10.78 -5.66
N LEU A 187 -6.53 9.87 -5.09
CA LEU A 187 -5.07 9.95 -5.02
C LEU A 187 -4.37 10.33 -6.34
N PRO A 188 -4.64 9.68 -7.50
CA PRO A 188 -3.98 10.06 -8.76
C PRO A 188 -4.26 11.51 -9.15
N TRP A 189 -5.49 12.00 -8.91
CA TRP A 189 -5.86 13.38 -9.22
C TRP A 189 -5.18 14.38 -8.29
N ILE A 190 -5.03 14.07 -7.00
CA ILE A 190 -4.24 14.88 -6.08
C ILE A 190 -2.80 15.00 -6.60
N ALA A 191 -2.18 13.89 -7.00
CA ALA A 191 -0.83 13.89 -7.55
C ALA A 191 -0.73 14.69 -8.86
N TYR A 192 -1.72 14.57 -9.74
CA TYR A 192 -1.80 15.32 -11.00
C TYR A 192 -1.90 16.83 -10.78
N TYR A 193 -2.79 17.29 -9.89
CA TYR A 193 -3.00 18.71 -9.63
C TYR A 193 -1.86 19.36 -8.83
N LEU A 194 -1.22 18.61 -7.92
CA LEU A 194 -0.05 19.11 -7.22
C LEU A 194 1.17 19.19 -8.13
N ALA A 195 1.27 18.29 -9.12
CA ALA A 195 2.37 18.22 -10.09
C ALA A 195 3.77 18.24 -9.44
N ASP A 196 3.88 17.72 -8.22
CA ASP A 196 5.13 17.63 -7.45
C ASP A 196 5.06 16.45 -6.48
N TRP A 197 6.01 15.53 -6.60
CA TRP A 197 6.09 14.34 -5.76
C TRP A 197 6.37 14.66 -4.29
N ARG A 198 7.08 15.75 -3.99
CA ARG A 198 7.36 16.21 -2.62
C ARG A 198 6.09 16.72 -1.96
N MET A 199 5.36 17.59 -2.66
CA MET A 199 4.07 18.10 -2.19
C MET A 199 3.06 16.96 -2.03
N THR A 200 3.07 15.99 -2.95
CA THR A 200 2.24 14.78 -2.83
C THR A 200 2.54 14.03 -1.54
N CYS A 201 3.81 13.82 -1.18
CA CYS A 201 4.18 13.17 0.09
C CYS A 201 3.68 13.93 1.32
N ILE A 202 3.77 15.28 1.30
CA ILE A 202 3.29 16.10 2.42
C ILE A 202 1.77 16.01 2.54
N VAL A 203 1.05 16.24 1.43
CA VAL A 203 -0.42 16.27 1.42
C VAL A 203 -1.02 14.93 1.82
N THR A 204 -0.44 13.81 1.39
CA THR A 204 -0.91 12.48 1.80
C THR A 204 -0.55 12.12 3.24
N SER A 205 0.47 12.75 3.82
CA SER A 205 0.87 12.52 5.22
C SER A 205 0.03 13.31 6.21
N VAL A 206 -0.43 14.52 5.86
CA VAL A 206 -1.18 15.42 6.76
C VAL A 206 -2.39 14.75 7.43
N PRO A 207 -3.24 13.97 6.74
CA PRO A 207 -4.38 13.29 7.37
C PRO A 207 -4.01 12.36 8.54
N LEU A 208 -2.78 11.83 8.58
CA LEU A 208 -2.32 10.95 9.67
C LEU A 208 -2.29 11.67 11.02
N VAL A 209 -2.14 13.00 11.04
CA VAL A 209 -2.18 13.80 12.28
C VAL A 209 -3.54 13.75 12.95
N LEU A 210 -4.63 13.51 12.18
CA LEU A 210 -5.98 13.39 12.73
C LEU A 210 -6.09 12.22 13.72
N ALA A 211 -5.20 11.22 13.62
CA ALA A 211 -5.14 10.12 14.56
C ALA A 211 -4.92 10.58 16.01
N VAL A 212 -4.27 11.74 16.25
CA VAL A 212 -4.13 12.33 17.59
C VAL A 212 -5.48 12.57 18.26
N GLY A 213 -6.54 12.79 17.47
CA GLY A 213 -7.91 12.94 17.93
C GLY A 213 -8.57 11.66 18.46
N THR A 214 -8.03 10.49 18.11
CA THR A 214 -8.69 9.19 18.36
C THR A 214 -8.97 8.88 19.84
N PRO A 215 -8.10 9.19 20.83
CA PRO A 215 -8.37 8.85 22.23
C PRO A 215 -9.56 9.59 22.83
N TRP A 216 -9.94 10.74 22.25
CA TRP A 216 -11.10 11.52 22.72
C TRP A 216 -12.42 11.03 22.11
N LEU A 217 -12.36 10.44 20.91
CA LEU A 217 -13.53 10.01 20.15
C LEU A 217 -13.88 8.54 20.43
N ILE A 218 -12.87 7.67 20.52
CA ILE A 218 -13.05 6.21 20.51
C ILE A 218 -12.49 5.64 21.81
N PRO A 219 -13.26 4.79 22.53
CA PRO A 219 -12.73 4.09 23.70
C PRO A 219 -11.77 2.97 23.30
N GLU A 220 -10.81 2.68 24.18
CA GLU A 220 -9.91 1.54 24.02
C GLU A 220 -10.66 0.22 24.11
N SER A 221 -10.17 -0.79 23.38
CA SER A 221 -10.78 -2.12 23.26
C SER A 221 -11.21 -2.72 24.59
N ALA A 222 -12.51 -3.02 24.71
CA ALA A 222 -13.05 -3.72 25.87
C ALA A 222 -12.47 -5.14 26.01
N ARG A 223 -12.13 -5.79 24.90
CA ARG A 223 -11.54 -7.15 24.91
C ARG A 223 -10.10 -7.11 25.41
N TRP A 224 -9.32 -6.15 24.94
CA TRP A 224 -7.96 -5.93 25.45
C TRP A 224 -7.96 -5.55 26.93
N LEU A 225 -8.87 -4.68 27.36
CA LEU A 225 -8.99 -4.33 28.78
C LEU A 225 -9.29 -5.55 29.65
N VAL A 226 -10.11 -6.49 29.15
CA VAL A 226 -10.35 -7.77 29.83
C VAL A 226 -9.08 -8.62 29.87
N SER A 227 -8.35 -8.76 28.75
CA SER A 227 -7.10 -9.55 28.73
C SER A 227 -6.00 -8.96 29.61
N GLN A 228 -6.04 -7.66 29.88
CA GLN A 228 -5.15 -6.97 30.82
C GLN A 228 -5.65 -6.97 32.27
N GLY A 229 -6.71 -7.72 32.58
CA GLY A 229 -7.32 -7.78 33.92
C GLY A 229 -8.11 -6.52 34.35
N GLN A 230 -8.24 -5.52 33.48
CA GLN A 230 -8.93 -4.25 33.75
C GLN A 230 -10.45 -4.34 33.50
N ILE A 231 -11.10 -5.32 34.13
CA ILE A 231 -12.50 -5.68 33.90
C ILE A 231 -13.46 -4.53 34.22
N ASP A 232 -13.21 -3.75 35.26
CA ASP A 232 -14.04 -2.60 35.65
C ASP A 232 -14.10 -1.52 34.56
N ARG A 233 -12.96 -1.24 33.90
CA ARG A 233 -12.90 -0.28 32.80
C ARG A 233 -13.66 -0.79 31.58
N ALA A 234 -13.53 -2.08 31.27
CA ALA A 234 -14.28 -2.72 30.19
C ALA A 234 -15.79 -2.62 30.42
N ILE A 235 -16.27 -2.94 31.64
CA ILE A 235 -17.69 -2.82 32.01
C ILE A 235 -18.19 -1.37 31.90
N LYS A 236 -17.38 -0.39 32.32
CA LYS A 236 -17.73 1.03 32.18
C LYS A 236 -17.92 1.45 30.72
N ILE A 237 -17.06 0.96 29.81
CA ILE A 237 -17.17 1.22 28.38
C ILE A 237 -18.43 0.54 27.80
N LEU A 238 -18.66 -0.73 28.16
CA LEU A 238 -19.87 -1.45 27.73
C LEU A 238 -21.15 -0.76 28.22
N GLY A 239 -21.18 -0.27 29.46
CA GLY A 239 -22.30 0.51 30.00
C GLY A 239 -22.50 1.87 29.31
N LYS A 240 -21.43 2.48 28.77
CA LYS A 240 -21.56 3.66 27.89
C LYS A 240 -22.26 3.29 26.59
N PHE A 241 -21.90 2.16 25.97
CA PHE A 241 -22.56 1.69 24.74
C PHE A 241 -24.00 1.26 24.96
N GLU A 242 -24.31 0.62 26.09
CA GLU A 242 -25.69 0.32 26.50
C GLU A 242 -26.55 1.58 26.51
N ARG A 243 -26.06 2.66 27.14
CA ARG A 243 -26.76 3.96 27.17
C ARG A 243 -26.94 4.58 25.79
N ILE A 244 -25.91 4.51 24.94
CA ILE A 244 -25.95 5.05 23.57
C ILE A 244 -26.95 4.28 22.71
N ASN A 245 -26.99 2.95 22.85
CA ASN A 245 -27.88 2.08 22.08
C ASN A 245 -29.32 2.05 22.62
N GLY A 246 -29.57 2.66 23.78
CA GLY A 246 -30.87 2.63 24.45
C GLY A 246 -31.32 1.23 24.87
N THR A 247 -30.38 0.28 24.99
CA THR A 247 -30.66 -1.08 25.46
C THR A 247 -30.50 -1.14 26.98
N LYS A 248 -31.12 -2.14 27.62
CA LYS A 248 -30.88 -2.45 29.03
C LYS A 248 -30.38 -3.87 29.15
N VAL A 249 -29.14 -4.02 29.62
CA VAL A 249 -28.52 -5.31 29.90
C VAL A 249 -28.77 -5.61 31.39
N PRO A 250 -29.36 -6.77 31.74
CA PRO A 250 -29.60 -7.12 33.13
C PRO A 250 -28.30 -7.11 33.95
N ASP A 251 -28.33 -6.56 35.17
CA ASP A 251 -27.16 -6.47 36.05
C ASP A 251 -26.52 -7.84 36.34
N ASP A 252 -27.34 -8.92 36.38
CA ASP A 252 -26.85 -10.29 36.53
C ASP A 252 -25.90 -10.70 35.39
N THR A 253 -26.10 -10.17 34.19
CA THR A 253 -25.23 -10.41 33.03
C THR A 253 -23.85 -9.79 33.26
N TYR A 254 -23.81 -8.55 33.76
CA TYR A 254 -22.54 -7.88 34.09
C TYR A 254 -21.82 -8.59 35.23
N ARG A 255 -22.56 -9.11 36.22
CA ARG A 255 -21.99 -9.89 37.31
C ARG A 255 -21.37 -11.21 36.81
N ARG A 256 -22.12 -12.00 36.04
CA ARG A 256 -21.60 -13.25 35.44
C ARG A 256 -20.42 -13.00 34.51
N PHE A 257 -20.47 -11.92 33.73
CA PHE A 257 -19.37 -11.51 32.88
C PHE A 257 -18.11 -11.22 33.70
N ARG A 258 -18.24 -10.43 34.77
CA ARG A 258 -17.13 -10.14 35.70
C ARG A 258 -16.54 -11.42 36.30
N GLU A 259 -17.38 -12.32 36.81
CA GLU A 259 -16.94 -13.57 37.42
C GLU A 259 -16.22 -14.47 36.40
N THR A 260 -16.74 -14.56 35.17
CA THR A 260 -16.13 -15.34 34.08
C THR A 260 -14.78 -14.77 33.66
N CYS A 261 -14.69 -13.47 33.43
CA CYS A 261 -13.44 -12.81 33.07
C CYS A 261 -12.39 -12.93 34.17
N ALA A 262 -12.77 -12.75 35.44
CA ALA A 262 -11.85 -12.89 36.56
C ALA A 262 -11.31 -14.31 36.70
N ARG A 263 -12.10 -15.34 36.36
CA ARG A 263 -11.65 -16.72 36.31
C ARG A 263 -10.63 -16.95 35.18
N ILE A 264 -10.94 -16.47 33.97
CA ILE A 264 -10.05 -16.61 32.80
C ILE A 264 -8.72 -15.90 33.04
N CYS A 265 -8.72 -14.66 33.55
CA CYS A 265 -7.47 -13.95 33.85
C CYS A 265 -6.60 -14.68 34.88
N LYS A 266 -7.20 -15.33 35.89
CA LYS A 266 -6.46 -16.14 36.86
C LYS A 266 -5.87 -17.41 36.26
N GLU A 267 -6.57 -18.03 35.32
CA GLU A 267 -6.07 -19.20 34.57
C GLU A 267 -4.93 -18.77 33.61
N GLU A 268 -5.02 -17.59 32.99
CA GLU A 268 -3.99 -17.04 32.11
C GLU A 268 -2.76 -16.51 32.86
N GLU A 269 -2.89 -15.89 34.04
CA GLU A 269 -1.72 -15.51 34.86
C GLU A 269 -0.87 -16.70 35.31
N ALA A 270 -1.50 -17.89 35.42
CA ALA A 270 -0.81 -19.12 35.78
C ALA A 270 -0.01 -19.74 34.62
N ASP A 271 -0.34 -19.40 33.37
CA ASP A 271 0.29 -19.96 32.16
C ASP A 271 1.02 -18.85 31.37
N LYS A 272 2.34 -18.96 31.31
CA LYS A 272 3.31 -17.91 30.94
C LYS A 272 2.98 -17.06 29.70
N THR A 273 3.54 -15.85 29.71
CA THR A 273 3.74 -14.91 28.59
C THR A 273 3.98 -15.63 27.26
N TYR A 274 3.03 -15.48 26.34
CA TYR A 274 3.12 -16.03 24.99
C TYR A 274 4.09 -15.23 24.12
N SER A 275 4.89 -15.95 23.32
CA SER A 275 5.75 -15.39 22.28
C SER A 275 5.21 -15.71 20.90
N VAL A 276 5.63 -14.96 19.87
CA VAL A 276 5.32 -15.24 18.45
C VAL A 276 5.78 -16.66 18.06
N LEU A 277 6.84 -17.17 18.70
CA LEU A 277 7.33 -18.54 18.47
C LEU A 277 6.36 -19.62 18.96
N ASP A 278 5.49 -19.33 19.94
CA ASP A 278 4.48 -20.28 20.41
C ASP A 278 3.42 -20.58 19.34
N LEU A 279 3.28 -19.70 18.34
CA LEU A 279 2.42 -19.91 17.17
C LEU A 279 2.81 -21.18 16.38
N PHE A 280 4.08 -21.61 16.47
CA PHE A 280 4.60 -22.81 15.81
C PHE A 280 4.72 -24.01 16.75
N ARG A 281 4.38 -23.85 18.03
CA ARG A 281 4.60 -24.87 19.07
C ARG A 281 3.63 -26.03 18.98
N THR A 282 2.34 -25.75 18.76
CA THR A 282 1.32 -26.81 18.62
C THR A 282 1.10 -27.15 17.14
N PRO A 283 0.94 -28.44 16.79
CA PRO A 283 0.86 -28.87 15.39
C PRO A 283 -0.36 -28.29 14.66
N ARG A 284 -1.47 -28.05 15.36
CA ARG A 284 -2.67 -27.43 14.80
C ARG A 284 -2.43 -25.96 14.46
N LEU A 285 -1.90 -25.19 15.41
CA LEU A 285 -1.64 -23.76 15.22
C LEU A 285 -0.56 -23.54 14.16
N ARG A 286 0.50 -24.34 14.18
CA ARG A 286 1.55 -24.34 13.16
C ARG A 286 1.00 -24.52 11.75
N ASN A 287 0.12 -25.52 11.54
CA ASN A 287 -0.45 -25.77 10.23
C ASN A 287 -1.35 -24.61 9.77
N ILE A 288 -2.13 -24.03 10.67
CA ILE A 288 -2.97 -22.85 10.39
C ILE A 288 -2.09 -21.65 10.00
N THR A 289 -1.04 -21.39 10.76
CA THR A 289 -0.10 -20.28 10.52
C THR A 289 0.63 -20.42 9.19
N ILE A 290 1.20 -21.59 8.90
CA ILE A 290 1.89 -21.85 7.62
C ILE A 290 0.91 -21.67 6.46
N LEU A 291 -0.31 -22.20 6.59
CA LEU A 291 -1.34 -22.05 5.57
C LEU A 291 -1.71 -20.58 5.34
N PHE A 292 -1.89 -19.80 6.40
CA PHE A 292 -2.15 -18.37 6.29
C PHE A 292 -1.00 -17.63 5.61
N ILE A 293 0.26 -17.92 5.97
CA ILE A 293 1.44 -17.30 5.35
C ILE A 293 1.45 -17.58 3.84
N VAL A 294 1.23 -18.84 3.43
CA VAL A 294 1.22 -19.22 2.01
C VAL A 294 0.07 -18.56 1.26
N ILE A 295 -1.13 -18.53 1.83
CA ILE A 295 -2.30 -17.90 1.21
C ILE A 295 -2.06 -16.38 1.06
N TRP A 296 -1.58 -15.72 2.11
CA TRP A 296 -1.28 -14.29 2.06
C TRP A 296 -0.20 -13.97 1.04
N MET A 297 0.89 -14.74 0.99
CA MET A 297 1.94 -14.56 0.00
C MET A 297 1.40 -14.70 -1.43
N ALA A 298 0.54 -15.69 -1.68
CA ALA A 298 -0.08 -15.88 -2.99
C ALA A 298 -1.00 -14.70 -3.37
N ILE A 299 -1.84 -14.24 -2.44
CA ILE A 299 -2.76 -13.11 -2.66
C ILE A 299 -1.98 -11.83 -2.91
N SER A 300 -0.99 -11.51 -2.07
CA SER A 300 -0.14 -10.32 -2.22
C SER A 300 0.59 -10.32 -3.56
N LEU A 301 1.17 -11.45 -3.97
CA LEU A 301 1.89 -11.56 -5.25
C LEU A 301 0.94 -11.34 -6.44
N VAL A 302 -0.26 -11.94 -6.40
CA VAL A 302 -1.25 -11.78 -7.46
C VAL A 302 -1.76 -10.33 -7.52
N PHE A 303 -2.08 -9.72 -6.38
CA PHE A 303 -2.55 -8.33 -6.30
C PHE A 303 -1.49 -7.34 -6.79
N ASP A 304 -0.28 -7.38 -6.24
CA ASP A 304 0.81 -6.48 -6.66
C ASP A 304 1.17 -6.68 -8.13
N GLY A 305 1.19 -7.94 -8.59
CA GLY A 305 1.45 -8.26 -9.99
C GLY A 305 0.43 -7.64 -10.94
N HIS A 306 -0.86 -7.64 -10.57
CA HIS A 306 -1.89 -7.01 -11.40
C HIS A 306 -1.82 -5.50 -11.35
N VAL A 307 -1.70 -4.89 -10.16
CA VAL A 307 -1.58 -3.42 -10.01
C VAL A 307 -0.41 -2.89 -10.83
N ARG A 308 0.74 -3.56 -10.83
CA ARG A 308 1.92 -3.15 -11.62
C ARG A 308 1.76 -3.36 -13.12
N ASN A 309 0.93 -4.33 -13.54
CA ASN A 309 0.63 -4.53 -14.95
C ASN A 309 -0.35 -3.48 -15.50
N VAL A 310 -1.05 -2.72 -14.65
CA VAL A 310 -1.90 -1.61 -15.08
C VAL A 310 -1.09 -0.53 -15.81
N ASP A 311 0.17 -0.32 -15.41
CA ASP A 311 1.07 0.64 -16.04
C ASP A 311 1.42 0.30 -17.51
N ASN A 312 1.23 -0.96 -17.92
CA ASN A 312 1.46 -1.41 -19.30
C ASN A 312 0.28 -1.09 -20.24
N LEU A 313 -0.83 -0.56 -19.72
CA LEU A 313 -1.98 -0.15 -20.53
C LEU A 313 -1.67 1.18 -21.23
N VAL A 314 -2.04 1.28 -22.52
CA VAL A 314 -1.77 2.45 -23.39
C VAL A 314 -2.60 3.70 -23.00
N LEU A 315 -3.45 3.59 -21.99
CA LEU A 315 -4.27 4.69 -21.47
C LEU A 315 -3.45 5.60 -20.54
N ASP A 316 -3.99 6.79 -20.25
CA ASP A 316 -3.43 7.69 -19.26
C ASP A 316 -3.35 7.00 -17.88
N VAL A 317 -2.19 7.08 -17.21
CA VAL A 317 -1.91 6.39 -15.94
C VAL A 317 -2.89 6.80 -14.84
N PHE A 318 -3.27 8.09 -14.79
CA PHE A 318 -4.17 8.61 -13.76
C PHE A 318 -5.59 8.08 -13.94
N VAL A 319 -6.08 8.04 -15.18
CA VAL A 319 -7.40 7.48 -15.51
C VAL A 319 -7.42 5.98 -15.25
N THR A 320 -6.41 5.26 -15.72
CA THR A 320 -6.36 3.80 -15.61
C THR A 320 -6.30 3.35 -14.15
N PHE A 321 -5.49 4.01 -13.33
CA PHE A 321 -5.45 3.77 -11.89
C PHE A 321 -6.80 4.05 -11.22
N THR A 322 -7.47 5.15 -11.61
CA THR A 322 -8.79 5.51 -11.05
C THR A 322 -9.85 4.46 -11.38
N ILE A 323 -9.91 3.96 -12.62
CA ILE A 323 -10.88 2.93 -13.01
C ILE A 323 -10.56 1.62 -12.29
N ALA A 324 -9.28 1.25 -12.17
CA ALA A 324 -8.86 0.06 -11.45
C ALA A 324 -9.28 0.13 -9.97
N ALA A 325 -9.00 1.26 -9.30
CA ALA A 325 -9.44 1.53 -7.93
C ALA A 325 -10.97 1.49 -7.79
N ALA A 326 -11.72 2.05 -8.75
CA ALA A 326 -13.18 2.06 -8.70
C ALA A 326 -13.82 0.65 -8.71
N THR A 327 -13.08 -0.38 -9.17
CA THR A 327 -13.57 -1.77 -9.13
C THR A 327 -13.57 -2.40 -7.73
N GLU A 328 -12.89 -1.80 -6.75
CA GLU A 328 -12.91 -2.23 -5.33
C GLU A 328 -14.32 -2.16 -4.72
N LEU A 329 -15.07 -1.08 -4.98
CA LEU A 329 -16.42 -0.89 -4.43
C LEU A 329 -17.41 -1.99 -4.86
N PRO A 330 -17.60 -2.30 -6.16
CA PRO A 330 -18.50 -3.38 -6.57
C PRO A 330 -17.97 -4.76 -6.16
N ALA A 331 -16.64 -4.96 -6.12
CA ALA A 331 -16.03 -6.16 -5.57
C ALA A 331 -16.48 -6.38 -4.12
N ASP A 332 -16.22 -5.43 -3.23
CA ASP A 332 -16.55 -5.58 -1.81
C ASP A 332 -18.04 -5.67 -1.53
N THR A 333 -18.85 -5.00 -2.35
CA THR A 333 -20.31 -5.11 -2.27
C THR A 333 -20.76 -6.52 -2.60
N PHE A 334 -20.26 -7.10 -3.71
CA PHE A 334 -20.54 -8.49 -4.06
C PHE A 334 -20.04 -9.45 -2.98
N LEU A 335 -18.83 -9.22 -2.46
CA LEU A 335 -18.26 -10.03 -1.41
C LEU A 335 -19.17 -10.06 -0.19
N THR A 336 -19.59 -8.90 0.28
CA THR A 336 -20.42 -8.76 1.49
C THR A 336 -21.75 -9.50 1.36
N LEU A 337 -22.34 -9.54 0.16
CA LEU A 337 -23.61 -10.25 -0.10
C LEU A 337 -23.45 -11.76 -0.14
N VAL A 338 -22.30 -12.27 -0.57
CA VAL A 338 -22.09 -13.69 -0.86
C VAL A 338 -21.30 -14.40 0.25
N LEU A 339 -20.46 -13.68 1.02
CA LEU A 339 -19.55 -14.23 2.02
C LEU A 339 -20.27 -15.12 3.04
N ASP A 340 -21.38 -14.63 3.57
CA ASP A 340 -22.14 -15.32 4.61
C ASP A 340 -22.90 -16.54 4.06
N ARG A 341 -23.11 -16.63 2.74
CA ARG A 341 -23.85 -17.72 2.09
C ARG A 341 -22.94 -18.82 1.53
N TRP A 342 -21.84 -18.45 0.86
CA TRP A 342 -20.93 -19.42 0.21
C TRP A 342 -19.72 -19.78 1.06
N GLY A 343 -19.46 -19.01 2.12
CA GLY A 343 -18.36 -19.23 3.04
C GLY A 343 -17.01 -18.79 2.48
N ARG A 344 -16.11 -18.40 3.40
CA ARG A 344 -14.81 -17.78 3.09
C ARG A 344 -13.90 -18.65 2.23
N ARG A 345 -13.86 -19.97 2.50
CA ARG A 345 -12.96 -20.91 1.82
C ARG A 345 -13.21 -21.00 0.32
N TRP A 346 -14.47 -21.21 -0.06
CA TRP A 346 -14.83 -21.40 -1.47
C TRP A 346 -14.70 -20.12 -2.27
N LEU A 347 -15.06 -18.98 -1.66
CA LEU A 347 -14.86 -17.68 -2.28
C LEU A 347 -13.38 -17.39 -2.51
N ALA A 348 -12.50 -17.63 -1.53
CA ALA A 348 -11.06 -17.41 -1.67
C ALA A 348 -10.43 -18.34 -2.72
N CYS A 349 -10.72 -19.64 -2.70
CA CYS A 349 -10.19 -20.56 -3.71
C CYS A 349 -10.74 -20.24 -5.11
N GLY A 350 -12.05 -19.99 -5.22
CA GLY A 350 -12.71 -19.75 -6.50
C GLY A 350 -12.18 -18.50 -7.20
N SER A 351 -12.04 -17.39 -6.46
CA SER A 351 -11.53 -16.16 -7.04
C SER A 351 -10.03 -16.22 -7.38
N LEU A 352 -9.20 -16.97 -6.63
CA LEU A 352 -7.78 -17.22 -7.00
C LEU A 352 -7.68 -17.99 -8.31
N VAL A 353 -8.47 -19.05 -8.47
CA VAL A 353 -8.47 -19.85 -9.70
C VAL A 353 -8.93 -19.01 -10.90
N ILE A 354 -10.02 -18.25 -10.73
CA ILE A 354 -10.55 -17.39 -11.80
C ILE A 354 -9.55 -16.28 -12.16
N SER A 355 -8.93 -15.62 -11.18
CA SER A 355 -7.87 -14.64 -11.40
C SER A 355 -6.68 -15.24 -12.17
N GLY A 356 -6.24 -16.44 -11.79
CA GLY A 356 -5.18 -17.17 -12.49
C GLY A 356 -5.54 -17.48 -13.96
N ILE A 357 -6.78 -17.90 -14.22
CA ILE A 357 -7.28 -18.15 -15.59
C ILE A 357 -7.23 -16.86 -16.41
N PHE A 358 -7.73 -15.74 -15.86
CA PHE A 358 -7.68 -14.44 -16.55
C PHE A 358 -6.25 -13.95 -16.77
N GLY A 359 -5.34 -14.17 -15.82
CA GLY A 359 -3.92 -13.81 -15.97
C GLY A 359 -3.24 -14.58 -17.12
N ILE A 360 -3.45 -15.90 -17.20
CA ILE A 360 -2.95 -16.73 -18.31
C ILE A 360 -3.56 -16.24 -19.62
N TRP A 361 -4.85 -15.95 -19.63
CA TRP A 361 -5.54 -15.54 -20.85
C TRP A 361 -5.10 -14.15 -21.34
N ALA A 362 -4.87 -13.21 -20.43
CA ALA A 362 -4.31 -11.89 -20.74
C ALA A 362 -2.91 -12.02 -21.37
N SER A 363 -2.08 -12.96 -20.91
CA SER A 363 -0.77 -13.22 -21.51
C SER A 363 -0.84 -13.82 -22.92
N ALA A 364 -1.90 -14.57 -23.22
CA ALA A 364 -2.10 -15.22 -24.52
C ALA A 364 -2.65 -14.25 -25.59
N VAL A 365 -3.31 -13.17 -25.19
CA VAL A 365 -3.92 -12.18 -26.11
C VAL A 365 -3.03 -10.94 -26.19
N SER A 366 -1.92 -11.03 -26.94
CA SER A 366 -0.92 -9.96 -27.04
C SER A 366 -1.21 -8.88 -28.09
N ASN A 367 -2.26 -9.01 -28.91
CA ASN A 367 -2.36 -8.26 -30.17
C ASN A 367 -3.50 -7.23 -30.29
N SER A 368 -4.27 -6.94 -29.23
CA SER A 368 -5.25 -5.84 -29.32
C SER A 368 -5.49 -5.15 -27.98
N SER A 369 -5.10 -3.87 -27.91
CA SER A 369 -5.13 -3.03 -26.70
C SER A 369 -6.51 -2.93 -26.05
N TYR A 370 -7.59 -3.05 -26.85
CA TYR A 370 -8.97 -3.03 -26.35
C TYR A 370 -9.39 -4.33 -25.67
N ILE A 371 -8.76 -5.45 -26.06
CA ILE A 371 -9.10 -6.77 -25.55
C ILE A 371 -8.42 -6.99 -24.19
N SER A 372 -7.17 -6.54 -24.01
CA SER A 372 -6.49 -6.57 -22.70
C SER A 372 -7.25 -5.76 -21.64
N PHE A 373 -7.83 -4.61 -22.01
CA PHE A 373 -8.66 -3.78 -21.12
C PHE A 373 -9.93 -4.50 -20.63
N LEU A 374 -10.60 -5.24 -21.53
CA LEU A 374 -11.84 -5.95 -21.21
C LEU A 374 -11.65 -7.11 -20.22
N TYR A 375 -10.42 -7.63 -20.10
CA TYR A 375 -10.09 -8.80 -19.28
C TYR A 375 -9.30 -8.48 -18.01
N ILE A 376 -8.50 -7.41 -18.02
CA ILE A 376 -7.76 -6.95 -16.83
C ILE A 376 -8.71 -6.37 -15.78
N HIS A 377 -9.80 -5.69 -16.19
CA HIS A 377 -10.75 -5.14 -15.22
C HIS A 377 -11.54 -6.19 -14.43
N PRO A 378 -12.10 -7.24 -15.06
CA PRO A 378 -12.70 -8.35 -14.33
C PRO A 378 -11.70 -9.08 -13.43
N SER A 379 -10.44 -9.25 -13.86
CA SER A 379 -9.43 -9.89 -13.01
C SER A 379 -9.08 -9.04 -11.79
N ILE A 380 -8.91 -7.72 -11.96
CA ILE A 380 -8.71 -6.78 -10.84
C ILE A 380 -9.91 -6.82 -9.89
N LEU A 381 -11.14 -6.78 -10.41
CA LEU A 381 -12.35 -6.89 -9.59
C LEU A 381 -12.39 -8.21 -8.78
N LEU A 382 -11.96 -9.32 -9.38
CA LEU A 382 -11.85 -10.62 -8.71
C LEU A 382 -10.69 -10.71 -7.70
N ILE A 383 -9.65 -9.91 -7.85
CA ILE A 383 -8.54 -9.87 -6.89
C ILE A 383 -8.84 -8.92 -5.74
N ASN A 384 -9.57 -7.85 -6.00
CA ASN A 384 -10.11 -6.98 -4.96
C ASN A 384 -11.05 -7.79 -4.06
N LEU A 385 -11.90 -8.62 -4.69
CA LEU A 385 -12.68 -9.65 -3.99
C LEU A 385 -11.79 -10.56 -3.10
N LEU A 386 -10.61 -10.97 -3.57
CA LEU A 386 -9.66 -11.82 -2.83
C LEU A 386 -8.96 -11.12 -1.67
N ASN A 387 -8.46 -9.91 -1.90
CA ASN A 387 -7.72 -9.16 -0.90
C ASN A 387 -8.63 -8.92 0.32
N ASN A 388 -9.89 -8.57 0.06
CA ASN A 388 -10.88 -8.32 1.11
C ASN A 388 -11.49 -9.61 1.69
N LEU A 389 -11.40 -10.77 1.01
CA LEU A 389 -11.70 -12.09 1.58
C LEU A 389 -10.70 -12.53 2.65
N SER A 390 -9.44 -12.10 2.52
CA SER A 390 -8.34 -12.50 3.39
C SER A 390 -8.16 -11.63 4.63
N ARG A 391 -8.70 -10.40 4.59
CA ARG A 391 -8.83 -9.45 5.71
C ARG A 391 -10.06 -9.76 6.58
#